data_AF-A0A7S4Q135-F1
#
_entry.id   AF-A0A7S4Q135-F1
#
_cell.length_a   1.000
_cell.length_b   1.000
_cell.length_c   1.000
_cell.angle_alpha   90.00
_cell.angle_beta   90.00
_cell.angle_gamma   90.00
#
_symmetry.space_group_name_H-M   'P 1'
#
loop_
_entity.id
_entity.type
_entity.pdbx_description
1 polymer ?
#
loop_
_entity_poly.entity_id
_entity_poly.type
_entity_poly.pdbx_seq_one_letter_code
_entity_poly.pdbx_strand_id
1 'polypeptide(L)'
;LDVYQCSRKERPVPQADVVIQGACSQQGYLNGIWIRQGTTRSGAPWFSKGNIHLFHEPGCVDNAPAAWIFNDDPPSLTAISDLDGDGSCNIYGCRFSGSALPVGTTTWQLMCGSTGRLADHSLSVDYLTT
;
A
#
# COMPACT_ATOMS: atom_id res chain seq x y z
N LEU A 1 -23.15 36.49 25.89
CA LEU A 1 -23.01 36.17 24.46
C LEU A 1 -22.20 34.90 24.38
N ASP A 2 -22.87 33.74 24.46
CA ASP A 2 -22.24 32.43 24.34
C ASP A 2 -22.38 31.97 22.88
N VAL A 3 -21.26 31.85 22.20
CA VAL A 3 -21.20 31.45 20.79
C VAL A 3 -21.13 29.93 20.73
N TYR A 4 -22.25 29.31 20.37
CA TYR A 4 -22.33 27.91 19.94
C TYR A 4 -21.43 27.69 18.70
N GLN A 5 -20.20 27.23 18.91
CA GLN A 5 -19.40 26.62 17.85
C GLN A 5 -19.78 25.13 17.78
N CYS A 6 -20.61 24.77 16.79
CA CYS A 6 -20.80 23.39 16.37
C CYS A 6 -19.48 22.84 15.83
N SER A 7 -18.65 22.27 16.70
CA SER A 7 -17.57 21.40 16.27
C SER A 7 -18.21 20.15 15.66
N ARG A 8 -18.39 20.15 14.33
CA ARG A 8 -18.49 18.89 13.61
C ARG A 8 -17.19 18.16 13.93
N LYS A 9 -17.22 17.22 14.88
CA LYS A 9 -16.32 16.08 14.82
C LYS A 9 -16.56 15.50 13.45
N GLU A 10 -15.68 15.76 12.50
CA GLU A 10 -15.62 14.96 11.29
C GLU A 10 -15.59 13.52 11.79
N ARG A 11 -16.67 12.76 11.51
CA ARG A 11 -16.58 11.31 11.70
C ARG A 11 -15.38 10.90 10.86
N PRO A 12 -14.47 10.06 11.38
CA PRO A 12 -13.48 9.42 10.53
C PRO A 12 -14.27 8.86 9.36
N VAL A 13 -14.02 9.39 8.15
CA VAL A 13 -14.61 8.84 6.93
C VAL A 13 -14.26 7.35 6.98
N PRO A 14 -15.25 6.43 6.89
CA PRO A 14 -14.96 5.01 6.81
C PRO A 14 -13.90 4.83 5.73
N GLN A 15 -12.70 4.43 6.15
CA GLN A 15 -11.55 4.50 5.27
C GLN A 15 -11.68 3.38 4.25
N ALA A 16 -11.85 3.76 2.98
CA ALA A 16 -12.32 2.88 1.93
C ALA A 16 -11.32 1.75 1.59
N ASP A 17 -11.87 0.61 1.20
CA ASP A 17 -11.17 -0.44 0.47
C ASP A 17 -10.68 0.10 -0.89
N VAL A 18 -9.76 -0.62 -1.54
CA VAL A 18 -9.25 -0.22 -2.86
C VAL A 18 -9.41 -1.34 -3.87
N VAL A 19 -9.53 -0.97 -5.14
CA VAL A 19 -9.44 -1.89 -6.27
C VAL A 19 -8.14 -1.63 -7.01
N ILE A 20 -7.45 -2.71 -7.36
CA ILE A 20 -6.20 -2.68 -8.13
C ILE A 20 -6.43 -3.31 -9.49
N GLN A 21 -5.92 -2.68 -10.54
CA GLN A 21 -6.00 -3.18 -11.92
C GLN A 21 -4.68 -2.95 -12.67
N GLY A 22 -4.44 -3.72 -13.73
CA GLY A 22 -3.29 -3.54 -14.63
C GLY A 22 -2.07 -4.42 -14.32
N ALA A 23 -2.14 -5.30 -13.31
CA ALA A 23 -1.03 -6.18 -13.00
C ALA A 23 -0.76 -7.16 -14.16
N CYS A 24 0.51 -7.44 -14.41
CA CYS A 24 0.93 -8.39 -15.43
C CYS A 24 0.39 -9.80 -15.16
N SER A 25 0.39 -10.69 -16.16
CA SER A 25 -0.18 -12.04 -16.05
C SER A 25 0.36 -12.86 -14.86
N GLN A 26 1.65 -12.76 -14.57
CA GLN A 26 2.31 -13.48 -13.46
C GLN A 26 1.88 -12.94 -12.09
N GLN A 27 1.53 -11.65 -12.04
CA GLN A 27 1.06 -10.95 -10.85
C GLN A 27 -0.45 -10.70 -10.91
N GLY A 28 -1.18 -11.46 -11.72
CA GLY A 28 -2.61 -11.23 -11.96
C GLY A 28 -3.45 -11.33 -10.68
N TYR A 29 -2.96 -12.05 -9.68
CA TYR A 29 -3.56 -12.15 -8.35
C TYR A 29 -3.55 -10.84 -7.56
N LEU A 30 -2.72 -9.85 -7.93
CA LEU A 30 -2.75 -8.52 -7.33
C LEU A 30 -3.98 -7.71 -7.80
N ASN A 31 -4.57 -8.02 -8.97
CA ASN A 31 -5.76 -7.34 -9.47
C ASN A 31 -7.01 -7.68 -8.64
N GLY A 32 -7.89 -6.72 -8.38
CA GLY A 32 -9.15 -6.92 -7.67
C GLY A 32 -9.24 -6.09 -6.39
N ILE A 33 -10.17 -6.47 -5.51
CA ILE A 33 -10.47 -5.73 -4.28
C ILE A 33 -9.45 -6.07 -3.18
N TRP A 34 -8.98 -5.04 -2.50
CA TRP A 34 -8.10 -5.07 -1.34
C TRP A 34 -8.79 -4.44 -0.14
N ILE A 35 -8.89 -5.20 0.93
CA ILE A 35 -9.63 -4.82 2.13
C ILE A 35 -8.72 -4.03 3.03
N ARG A 36 -9.16 -2.86 3.46
CA ARG A 36 -8.40 -2.03 4.39
C ARG A 36 -8.37 -2.66 5.77
N GLN A 37 -7.19 -2.74 6.37
CA GLN A 37 -6.99 -3.38 7.67
C GLN A 37 -6.70 -2.40 8.80
N GLY A 38 -6.13 -1.23 8.50
CA GLY A 38 -5.82 -0.23 9.52
C GLY A 38 -4.71 0.73 9.08
N THR A 39 -4.02 1.31 10.05
CA THR A 39 -2.83 2.15 9.83
C THR A 39 -1.60 1.52 10.47
N THR A 40 -0.44 1.66 9.84
CA THR A 40 0.86 1.34 10.43
C THR A 40 1.26 2.42 11.45
N ARG A 41 2.39 2.24 12.14
CA ARG A 41 2.89 3.21 13.15
C ARG A 41 3.10 4.62 12.60
N SER A 42 3.45 4.74 11.31
CA SER A 42 3.64 6.02 10.64
C SER A 42 2.33 6.72 10.27
N GLY A 43 1.18 6.04 10.47
CA GLY A 43 -0.15 6.53 10.11
C GLY A 43 -0.56 6.20 8.66
N ALA A 44 0.32 5.60 7.86
CA ALA A 44 -0.03 5.15 6.51
C ALA A 44 -1.06 4.01 6.57
N PRO A 45 -2.08 3.98 5.69
CA PRO A 45 -3.00 2.85 5.66
C PRO A 45 -2.30 1.59 5.15
N TRP A 46 -2.84 0.42 5.53
CA TRP A 46 -2.47 -0.83 4.91
C TRP A 46 -3.71 -1.66 4.58
N PHE A 47 -3.54 -2.51 3.57
CA PHE A 47 -4.60 -3.31 2.98
C PHE A 47 -4.15 -4.76 2.87
N SER A 48 -5.10 -5.68 2.79
CA SER A 48 -4.83 -7.08 2.53
C SER A 48 -5.76 -7.66 1.47
N LYS A 49 -5.25 -8.66 0.77
CA LYS A 49 -6.00 -9.50 -0.15
C LYS A 49 -5.47 -10.93 -0.06
N GLY A 50 -6.24 -11.81 0.57
CA GLY A 50 -5.74 -13.14 0.94
C GLY A 50 -4.54 -12.99 1.87
N ASN A 51 -3.41 -13.59 1.50
CA ASN A 51 -2.16 -13.54 2.26
C ASN A 51 -1.18 -12.48 1.74
N ILE A 52 -1.63 -11.56 0.87
CA ILE A 52 -0.78 -10.47 0.38
C ILE A 52 -1.22 -9.17 1.02
N HIS A 53 -0.24 -8.34 1.35
CA HIS A 53 -0.36 -7.09 2.06
C HIS A 53 0.16 -5.94 1.19
N LEU A 54 -0.53 -4.82 1.24
CA LEU A 54 -0.13 -3.56 0.60
C LEU A 54 0.06 -2.52 1.69
N PHE A 55 1.28 -2.01 1.84
CA PHE A 55 1.62 -1.01 2.85
C PHE A 55 2.78 -0.12 2.41
N HIS A 56 2.94 1.01 3.10
CA HIS A 56 4.05 1.94 2.89
C HIS A 56 5.22 1.56 3.81
N GLU A 57 6.34 1.18 3.20
CA GLU A 57 7.58 0.75 3.85
C GLU A 57 8.67 1.83 3.69
N PRO A 58 9.13 2.45 4.79
CA PRO A 58 10.30 3.31 4.79
C PRO A 58 11.60 2.49 4.76
N GLY A 59 12.28 2.49 3.60
CA GLY A 59 13.66 1.98 3.53
C GLY A 59 13.77 0.46 3.48
N CYS A 60 12.91 -0.19 2.70
CA CYS A 60 12.94 -1.63 2.42
C CYS A 60 14.36 -2.13 2.02
N VAL A 61 15.13 -1.35 1.25
CA VAL A 61 16.56 -1.62 0.97
C VAL A 61 17.38 -0.55 1.65
N ASP A 62 18.58 -0.87 2.17
CA ASP A 62 19.53 0.12 2.69
C ASP A 62 19.66 1.33 1.76
N ASN A 63 19.23 2.50 2.25
CA ASN A 63 19.18 3.79 1.53
C ASN A 63 18.19 3.90 0.35
N ALA A 64 17.27 2.95 0.17
CA ALA A 64 16.19 3.09 -0.79
C ALA A 64 15.13 4.11 -0.30
N PRO A 65 14.55 4.90 -1.21
CA PRO A 65 13.41 5.75 -0.87
C PRO A 65 12.24 4.91 -0.34
N ALA A 66 11.40 5.51 0.49
CA ALA A 66 10.18 4.87 0.95
C ALA A 66 9.28 4.48 -0.24
N ALA A 67 8.59 3.36 -0.12
CA ALA A 67 7.76 2.81 -1.19
C ALA A 67 6.48 2.19 -0.65
N TRP A 68 5.44 2.19 -1.47
CA TRP A 68 4.35 1.24 -1.32
C TRP A 68 4.82 -0.11 -1.85
N ILE A 69 4.59 -1.18 -1.10
CA ILE A 69 5.05 -2.53 -1.47
C ILE A 69 3.92 -3.55 -1.38
N PHE A 70 4.00 -4.57 -2.23
CA PHE A 70 3.25 -5.80 -2.09
C PHE A 70 4.14 -6.86 -1.46
N ASN A 71 3.77 -7.37 -0.29
CA ASN A 71 4.51 -8.38 0.45
C ASN A 71 3.55 -9.47 0.99
N ASP A 72 4.01 -10.71 1.15
CA ASP A 72 3.29 -11.78 1.84
C ASP A 72 3.47 -11.76 3.36
N ASP A 73 4.45 -11.00 3.85
CA ASP A 73 4.54 -10.66 5.25
C ASP A 73 3.67 -9.44 5.60
N PRO A 74 2.90 -9.48 6.71
CA PRO A 74 2.11 -8.36 7.16
C PRO A 74 3.00 -7.25 7.74
N PRO A 75 2.60 -5.97 7.64
CA PRO A 75 3.37 -4.89 8.23
C PRO A 75 3.33 -4.94 9.76
N SER A 76 4.48 -4.74 10.39
CA SER A 76 4.60 -4.44 11.81
C SER A 76 3.91 -3.12 12.13
N LEU A 77 2.95 -3.18 13.06
CA LEU A 77 2.21 -2.01 13.51
C LEU A 77 2.99 -1.18 14.54
N THR A 78 4.18 -1.64 14.93
CA THR A 78 5.02 -0.99 15.95
C THR A 78 6.42 -0.63 15.43
N ALA A 79 6.87 -1.18 14.31
CA ALA A 79 8.14 -0.77 13.68
C ALA A 79 8.01 0.61 13.01
N ILE A 80 9.15 1.26 12.77
CA ILE A 80 9.24 2.54 12.04
C ILE A 80 9.96 2.40 10.68
N SER A 81 10.56 1.24 10.44
CA SER A 81 11.27 0.78 9.24
C SER A 81 11.38 -0.74 9.33
N ASP A 82 11.55 -1.43 8.20
CA ASP A 82 11.59 -2.91 8.15
C ASP A 82 10.32 -3.49 8.80
N LEU A 83 9.16 -3.09 8.27
CA LEU A 83 7.88 -3.46 8.88
C LEU A 83 7.60 -4.96 8.70
N ASP A 84 8.08 -5.60 7.65
CA ASP A 84 8.03 -7.06 7.48
C ASP A 84 9.06 -7.80 8.36
N GLY A 85 10.18 -7.16 8.69
CA GLY A 85 11.12 -7.64 9.72
C GLY A 85 12.01 -8.79 9.26
N ASP A 86 12.13 -9.01 7.95
CA ASP A 86 13.00 -10.03 7.36
C ASP A 86 14.39 -9.48 7.00
N GLY A 87 14.59 -8.16 7.12
CA GLY A 87 15.85 -7.47 6.82
C GLY A 87 16.18 -7.43 5.32
N SER A 88 15.21 -7.65 4.45
CA SER A 88 15.36 -7.71 3.00
C SER A 88 14.15 -7.13 2.24
N CYS A 89 14.28 -6.94 0.92
CA CYS A 89 13.15 -6.53 0.07
C CYS A 89 12.59 -7.69 -0.75
N ASN A 90 12.04 -8.69 -0.09
CA ASN A 90 11.32 -9.75 -0.79
C ASN A 90 9.91 -9.27 -1.15
N ILE A 91 9.80 -8.53 -2.27
CA ILE A 91 8.55 -7.85 -2.65
C ILE A 91 8.02 -8.34 -3.99
N TYR A 92 6.69 -8.47 -4.10
CA TYR A 92 6.01 -8.76 -5.37
C TYR A 92 5.94 -7.56 -6.30
N GLY A 93 6.05 -6.36 -5.73
CA GLY A 93 6.19 -5.12 -6.46
C GLY A 93 6.24 -3.91 -5.55
N CYS A 94 6.66 -2.77 -6.09
CA CYS A 94 6.74 -1.52 -5.35
C CYS A 94 6.44 -0.27 -6.19
N ARG A 95 6.19 0.82 -5.47
CA ARG A 95 6.10 2.18 -6.00
C ARG A 95 6.73 3.16 -5.03
N PHE A 96 7.84 3.76 -5.44
CA PHE A 96 8.50 4.82 -4.66
C PHE A 96 7.66 6.09 -4.58
N SER A 97 7.10 6.40 -3.41
CA SER A 97 6.31 7.62 -3.20
C SER A 97 6.26 7.98 -1.71
N GLY A 98 5.64 9.13 -1.42
CA GLY A 98 5.25 9.46 -0.05
C GLY A 98 4.21 8.50 0.52
N SER A 99 3.85 8.71 1.79
CA SER A 99 2.92 7.87 2.55
C SER A 99 1.45 8.02 2.15
N ALA A 100 1.14 8.93 1.23
CA ALA A 100 -0.16 8.96 0.57
C ALA A 100 -0.23 7.80 -0.44
N LEU A 101 -1.33 7.05 -0.41
CA LEU A 101 -1.57 5.98 -1.37
C LEU A 101 -1.57 6.57 -2.80
N PRO A 102 -0.83 6.01 -3.77
CA PRO A 102 -0.74 6.52 -5.13
C PRO A 102 -1.98 6.13 -5.94
N VAL A 103 -3.09 6.82 -5.67
CA VAL A 103 -4.38 6.61 -6.32
C VAL A 103 -4.35 7.02 -7.80
N GLY A 104 -5.15 6.35 -8.62
CA GLY A 104 -5.19 6.50 -10.07
C GLY A 104 -4.19 5.60 -10.78
N THR A 105 -4.01 5.82 -12.08
CA THR A 105 -3.08 5.04 -12.90
C THR A 105 -1.66 5.60 -12.77
N THR A 106 -0.74 4.80 -12.24
CA THR A 106 0.67 5.16 -12.05
C THR A 106 1.61 4.01 -12.43
N THR A 107 2.90 4.30 -12.60
CA THR A 107 3.91 3.27 -12.92
C THR A 107 4.42 2.60 -11.65
N TRP A 108 4.22 1.29 -11.55
CA TRP A 108 4.72 0.42 -10.49
C TRP A 108 5.80 -0.50 -11.04
N GLN A 109 6.71 -0.91 -10.17
CA GLN A 109 7.68 -1.95 -10.46
C GLN A 109 7.13 -3.27 -9.97
N LEU A 110 6.86 -4.22 -10.86
CA LEU A 110 6.32 -5.53 -10.51
C LEU A 110 7.26 -6.65 -10.89
N MET A 111 7.26 -7.73 -10.11
CA MET A 111 7.97 -8.96 -10.45
C MET A 111 7.24 -9.70 -11.57
N CYS A 112 7.49 -9.30 -12.81
CA CYS A 112 6.86 -9.84 -13.99
C CYS A 112 7.88 -10.58 -14.87
N GLY A 113 7.65 -11.86 -15.12
CA GLY A 113 8.51 -12.69 -15.97
C GLY A 113 9.31 -13.76 -15.21
N SER A 114 10.03 -14.58 -15.96
CA SER A 114 10.75 -15.76 -15.44
C SER A 114 12.10 -15.43 -14.78
N THR A 115 12.52 -14.18 -14.81
CA THR A 115 13.83 -13.74 -14.28
C THR A 115 13.77 -13.27 -12.83
N GLY A 116 12.56 -13.17 -12.24
CA GLY A 116 12.36 -12.65 -10.88
C GLY A 116 12.76 -11.19 -10.70
N ARG A 117 12.87 -10.42 -11.80
CA ARG A 117 13.24 -9.00 -11.76
C ARG A 117 12.01 -8.10 -11.76
N LEU A 118 12.14 -6.96 -11.09
CA LEU A 118 11.18 -5.87 -11.15
C LEU A 118 11.22 -5.21 -12.53
N ALA A 119 10.03 -4.94 -13.09
CA ALA A 119 9.84 -4.22 -14.34
C ALA A 119 8.68 -3.23 -14.22
N ASP A 120 8.72 -2.16 -15.01
CA ASP A 120 7.69 -1.12 -14.98
C ASP A 120 6.37 -1.61 -15.60
N HIS A 121 5.28 -1.41 -14.87
CA HIS A 121 3.91 -1.72 -15.26
C HIS A 121 2.96 -0.61 -14.82
N SER A 122 1.96 -0.30 -15.64
CA SER A 122 0.90 0.65 -15.24
C SER A 122 -0.14 -0.07 -14.38
N LEU A 123 -0.27 0.36 -13.11
CA LEU A 123 -1.36 -0.07 -12.24
C LEU A 123 -2.32 1.09 -11.97
N SER A 124 -3.61 0.81 -11.92
CA SER A 124 -4.58 1.69 -11.28
C SER A 124 -4.85 1.22 -9.85
N VAL A 125 -4.91 2.17 -8.93
CA VAL A 125 -5.35 1.96 -7.55
C VAL A 125 -6.48 2.95 -7.29
N ASP A 126 -7.69 2.47 -7.07
CA ASP A 126 -8.86 3.33 -6.89
C ASP A 126 -9.58 3.00 -5.59
N TYR A 127 -9.98 4.03 -4.84
CA TYR A 127 -10.84 3.82 -3.67
C TYR A 127 -12.20 3.31 -4.12
N LEU A 128 -12.70 2.28 -3.44
CA LEU A 128 -14.09 1.85 -3.59
C LEU A 128 -14.98 2.86 -2.89
N THR A 129 -15.79 3.58 -3.66
CA THR A 129 -16.83 4.43 -3.11
C THR A 129 -17.95 3.56 -2.55
N THR A 130 -18.23 3.70 -1.25
CA THR A 130 -19.42 3.11 -0.61
C THR A 130 -20.70 3.85 -1.00
#